data_AF-A0A965MB51-F1
#
_entry.id   AF-A0A965MB51-F1
#
_cell.length_a   1.000
_cell.length_b   1.000
_cell.length_c   1.000
_cell.angle_alpha   90.00
_cell.angle_beta   90.00
_cell.angle_gamma   90.00
#
_symmetry.space_group_name_H-M   'P 1'
#
loop_
_entity.id
_entity.type
_entity.pdbx_description
1 polymer ?
#
loop_
_entity_poly.entity_id
_entity_poly.type
_entity_poly.pdbx_seq_one_letter_code
_entity_poly.pdbx_strand_id
1 'polypeptide(L)'
;MAAVYLDSDFSTAGRVIQGILKTRFESALVEDTIKDPKTLLQEKLQSRGLSLPVYAVINIEGEPHDRSFTVSCELSSLGLSTRGVGASRKAAEQRAAAEALDQWVE
;
A
#
# COMPACT_ATOMS: atom_id res chain seq x y z
N MET A 1 -16.30 25.32 -10.61
CA MET A 1 -16.33 24.32 -9.52
C MET A 1 -15.03 23.54 -9.59
N ALA A 2 -14.03 23.97 -8.84
CA ALA A 2 -12.75 23.28 -8.71
C ALA A 2 -12.38 23.33 -7.21
N ALA A 3 -12.45 22.19 -6.55
CA ALA A 3 -11.97 21.98 -5.19
C ALA A 3 -11.17 20.67 -5.30
N VAL A 4 -9.84 20.74 -5.46
CA VAL A 4 -8.87 20.90 -4.35
C VAL A 4 -9.26 19.98 -3.20
N TYR A 5 -8.84 18.72 -3.30
CA TYR A 5 -8.78 17.81 -2.16
C TYR A 5 -7.32 17.40 -2.02
N LEU A 6 -6.58 18.26 -1.31
CA LEU A 6 -5.18 18.10 -0.96
C LEU A 6 -5.12 18.48 0.51
N ASP A 7 -5.38 17.51 1.39
CA ASP A 7 -4.92 17.58 2.79
C ASP A 7 -5.09 16.23 3.46
N SER A 8 -4.00 15.67 3.97
CA SER A 8 -4.00 14.66 5.05
C SER A 8 -2.59 14.61 5.62
N ASP A 9 -2.29 15.62 6.45
CA ASP A 9 -1.51 15.53 7.69
C ASP A 9 -1.43 14.10 8.23
N PHE A 10 -0.24 13.51 8.38
CA PHE A 10 -0.02 12.41 9.32
C PHE A 10 1.40 12.44 9.88
N SER A 11 1.63 13.45 10.72
CA SER A 11 2.77 13.48 11.62
C SER A 11 2.69 12.33 12.65
N THR A 12 3.86 11.74 12.93
CA THR A 12 4.26 11.10 14.21
C THR A 12 4.38 9.57 14.23
N ALA A 13 5.41 9.14 14.98
CA ALA A 13 5.68 7.83 15.55
C ALA A 13 6.14 6.73 14.59
N GLY A 14 7.44 6.43 14.68
CA GLY A 14 8.06 5.29 14.04
C GLY A 14 8.45 4.20 15.03
N ARG A 15 9.10 3.22 14.41
CA ARG A 15 10.00 2.18 14.95
C ARG A 15 9.35 0.82 15.25
N VAL A 16 9.96 -0.19 14.60
CA VAL A 16 9.85 -1.65 14.80
C VAL A 16 8.51 -2.18 14.24
N ILE A 17 8.43 -3.13 13.30
CA ILE A 17 8.85 -4.54 13.42
C ILE A 17 8.82 -5.16 12.01
N GLN A 18 9.99 -5.56 11.50
CA GLN A 18 10.11 -6.60 10.46
C GLN A 18 9.88 -7.94 11.16
N GLY A 19 8.90 -8.75 10.74
CA GLY A 19 8.81 -10.14 11.22
C GLY A 19 7.45 -10.84 11.15
N ILE A 20 6.34 -10.15 10.88
CA ILE A 20 4.99 -10.75 11.08
C ILE A 20 4.14 -10.81 9.79
N LEU A 21 4.65 -10.41 8.62
CA LEU A 21 3.81 -10.33 7.42
C LEU A 21 3.46 -11.69 6.80
N LYS A 22 4.14 -12.79 7.17
CA LYS A 22 4.08 -14.05 6.41
C LYS A 22 2.95 -15.03 6.77
N THR A 23 2.11 -14.77 7.78
CA THR A 23 1.24 -15.86 8.31
C THR A 23 -0.23 -15.50 8.59
N ARG A 24 -0.69 -14.25 8.42
CA ARG A 24 -2.06 -13.91 8.87
C ARG A 24 -2.88 -13.06 7.90
N PHE A 25 -3.16 -13.63 6.73
CA PHE A 25 -4.30 -13.18 5.91
C PHE A 25 -5.66 -13.67 6.42
N GLU A 26 -5.72 -14.50 7.46
CA GLU A 26 -6.93 -15.26 7.81
C GLU A 26 -7.74 -14.76 9.01
N SER A 27 -7.38 -13.67 9.68
CA SER A 27 -8.19 -13.24 10.83
C SER A 27 -8.29 -11.73 10.90
N ALA A 28 -9.39 -11.26 10.31
CA ALA A 28 -10.04 -10.03 10.69
C ALA A 28 -10.06 -9.86 12.23
N LEU A 29 -9.95 -8.61 12.67
CA LEU A 29 -9.91 -8.16 14.08
C LEU A 29 -8.59 -8.37 14.82
N VAL A 30 -7.65 -7.43 14.69
CA VAL A 30 -6.98 -6.87 15.88
C VAL A 30 -6.82 -5.37 15.67
N GLU A 31 -7.38 -4.63 16.60
CA GLU A 31 -7.62 -3.20 16.63
C GLU A 31 -6.36 -2.31 16.51
N ASP A 32 -6.44 -1.38 15.54
CA ASP A 32 -6.17 0.06 15.70
C ASP A 32 -4.75 0.65 15.88
N THR A 33 -3.65 0.00 15.45
CA THR A 33 -2.40 0.78 15.24
C THR A 33 -1.41 0.24 14.20
N ILE A 34 -1.90 -0.43 13.15
CA ILE A 34 -1.03 -0.79 12.02
C ILE A 34 -1.08 0.38 11.03
N LYS A 35 -0.03 1.22 11.00
CA LYS A 35 0.09 2.29 10.00
C LYS A 35 -0.16 1.70 8.61
N ASP A 36 -1.01 2.36 7.84
CA ASP A 36 -1.37 1.95 6.49
C ASP A 36 -0.09 1.74 5.66
N PRO A 37 0.07 0.59 4.98
CA PRO A 37 1.29 0.26 4.23
C PRO A 37 1.61 1.30 3.15
N LYS A 38 0.62 2.03 2.62
CA LYS A 38 0.85 3.11 1.66
C LYS A 38 1.53 4.30 2.33
N THR A 39 1.09 4.66 3.54
CA THR A 39 1.70 5.73 4.34
C THR A 39 3.14 5.36 4.71
N LEU A 40 3.39 4.14 5.19
CA LEU A 40 4.74 3.68 5.53
C LEU A 40 5.69 3.69 4.31
N LEU A 41 5.20 3.23 3.16
CA LEU A 41 5.97 3.24 1.92
C LEU A 41 6.31 4.67 1.48
N GLN A 42 5.34 5.57 1.56
CA GLN A 42 5.52 6.98 1.26
C GLN A 42 6.55 7.64 2.19
N GLU A 43 6.44 7.44 3.51
CA GLU A 43 7.40 7.99 4.49
C GLU A 43 8.84 7.50 4.23
N LYS A 44 9.00 6.21 3.92
CA LYS A 44 10.33 5.64 3.59
C LYS A 44 10.90 6.23 2.30
N LEU A 45 10.09 6.42 1.26
CA LEU A 45 10.53 6.98 -0.01
C LEU A 45 10.90 8.46 0.15
N GLN A 46 10.05 9.24 0.81
CA GLN A 46 10.28 10.66 1.07
C GLN A 46 11.52 10.90 1.94
N SER A 47 11.71 10.12 3.01
CA SER A 47 12.91 10.24 3.87
C SER A 47 14.21 9.94 3.13
N ARG A 48 14.16 9.23 2.00
CA ARG A 48 15.29 8.93 1.12
C ARG A 48 15.39 9.87 -0.09
N GLY A 49 14.48 10.85 -0.23
CA GLY A 49 14.42 11.74 -1.39
C GLY A 49 14.04 11.01 -2.69
N LEU A 50 13.40 9.85 -2.60
CA LEU A 50 12.95 9.06 -3.75
C LEU A 50 11.57 9.52 -4.21
N SER A 51 11.23 9.21 -5.45
CA SER A 51 9.91 9.49 -6.01
C SER A 51 8.82 8.69 -5.29
N LEU A 52 7.64 9.29 -5.21
CA LEU A 52 6.47 8.69 -4.59
C LEU A 52 5.96 7.47 -5.37
N PRO A 53 5.30 6.51 -4.70
CA PRO A 53 4.77 5.32 -5.33
C PRO A 53 3.60 5.66 -6.27
N VAL A 54 3.60 5.09 -7.48
CA VAL A 54 2.50 5.24 -8.44
C VAL A 54 1.61 4.00 -8.36
N TYR A 55 0.31 4.18 -8.18
CA TYR A 55 -0.66 3.09 -8.15
C TYR A 55 -1.55 3.11 -9.39
N ALA A 56 -1.76 1.95 -10.00
CA ALA A 56 -2.67 1.79 -11.13
C ALA A 56 -3.49 0.50 -11.00
N VAL A 57 -4.80 0.59 -11.23
CA VAL A 57 -5.65 -0.61 -11.35
C VAL A 57 -5.38 -1.23 -12.71
N ILE A 58 -4.80 -2.43 -12.70
CA ILE A 58 -4.40 -3.14 -13.92
C ILE A 58 -5.37 -4.24 -14.31
N ASN A 59 -6.20 -4.73 -13.37
CA ASN A 59 -7.23 -5.70 -13.67
C ASN A 59 -8.41 -5.57 -12.72
N ILE A 60 -9.60 -5.89 -13.20
CA ILE A 60 -10.77 -6.05 -12.35
C ILE A 60 -11.65 -7.18 -12.86
N GLU A 61 -11.85 -8.19 -12.03
CA GLU A 61 -12.49 -9.46 -12.41
C GLU A 61 -13.55 -9.87 -11.38
N GLY A 62 -14.41 -10.81 -11.75
CA GLY A 62 -15.48 -11.32 -10.88
C GLY A 62 -16.80 -10.56 -11.00
N GLU A 63 -17.84 -11.13 -10.39
CA GLU A 63 -19.19 -10.56 -10.35
C GLU A 63 -19.25 -9.35 -9.41
N PRO A 64 -20.24 -8.45 -9.55
CA PRO A 64 -20.32 -7.24 -8.73
C PRO A 64 -20.25 -7.47 -7.21
N HIS A 65 -20.72 -8.63 -6.73
CA HIS A 65 -20.72 -9.01 -5.33
C HIS A 65 -19.48 -9.81 -4.88
N ASP A 66 -18.63 -10.25 -5.83
CA ASP A 66 -17.39 -11.00 -5.59
C ASP A 66 -16.27 -10.49 -6.52
N ARG A 67 -16.15 -9.16 -6.59
CA ARG A 67 -15.25 -8.50 -7.52
C ARG A 67 -13.85 -8.40 -6.92
N SER A 68 -12.85 -8.85 -7.65
CA SER A 68 -11.44 -8.69 -7.32
C SER A 68 -10.82 -7.55 -8.12
N PHE A 69 -10.00 -6.75 -7.47
CA PHE A 69 -9.25 -5.64 -8.06
C PHE A 69 -7.77 -5.97 -7.98
N THR A 70 -7.06 -5.87 -9.09
CA THR A 70 -5.61 -5.96 -9.12
C THR A 70 -5.02 -4.59 -9.36
N VAL A 71 -4.11 -4.18 -8.47
CA VAL A 71 -3.42 -2.90 -8.52
C VAL A 71 -1.92 -3.13 -8.58
N SER A 72 -1.23 -2.42 -9.46
CA SER A 72 0.23 -2.32 -9.44
C SER A 72 0.68 -1.13 -8.60
N CYS A 73 1.77 -1.30 -7.86
CA CYS A 73 2.53 -0.23 -7.21
C CYS A 73 3.90 -0.14 -7.89
N GLU A 74 4.22 1.03 -8.44
CA GLU A 74 5.49 1.28 -9.12
C GLU A 74 6.34 2.26 -8.32
N LEU A 75 7.58 1.88 -8.05
CA LEU A 75 8.60 2.70 -7.43
C LEU A 75 9.67 3.03 -8.48
N SER A 76 9.40 4.01 -9.34
CA SER A 76 10.27 4.32 -10.48
C SER A 76 11.71 4.65 -10.07
N SER A 77 11.92 5.29 -8.92
CA SER A 77 13.29 5.56 -8.40
C SER A 77 14.07 4.31 -7.98
N LEU A 78 13.39 3.19 -7.76
CA LEU A 78 13.98 1.91 -7.38
C LEU A 78 13.93 0.89 -8.53
N GLY A 79 13.28 1.22 -9.65
CA GLY A 79 13.00 0.25 -10.73
C GLY A 79 12.16 -0.94 -10.25
N LEU A 80 11.42 -0.79 -9.14
CA LEU A 80 10.64 -1.85 -8.53
C LEU A 80 9.16 -1.71 -8.89
N SER A 81 8.52 -2.82 -9.21
CA SER A 81 7.07 -2.87 -9.42
C SER A 81 6.48 -4.08 -8.72
N THR A 82 5.49 -3.85 -7.87
CA THR A 82 4.75 -4.89 -7.16
C THR A 82 3.27 -4.84 -7.51
N ARG A 83 2.53 -5.89 -7.14
CA ARG A 83 1.10 -5.99 -7.41
C ARG A 83 0.38 -6.48 -6.17
N GLY A 84 -0.83 -5.99 -5.96
CA GLY A 84 -1.73 -6.42 -4.91
C GLY A 84 -3.12 -6.67 -5.45
N VAL A 85 -3.77 -7.73 -4.97
CA VAL A 85 -5.15 -8.09 -5.35
C VAL A 85 -6.03 -7.93 -4.14
N GLY A 86 -7.22 -7.33 -4.23
CA GLY A 86 -8.16 -7.22 -3.11
C GLY A 86 -9.62 -7.05 -3.55
N ALA A 87 -10.57 -7.23 -2.62
CA ALA A 87 -12.00 -7.08 -2.88
C ALA A 87 -12.45 -5.62 -3.16
N SER A 88 -11.53 -4.66 -3.01
CA SER A 88 -11.72 -3.26 -3.37
C SER A 88 -10.41 -2.69 -3.88
N ARG A 89 -10.48 -1.56 -4.61
CA ARG A 89 -9.28 -0.82 -5.06
C ARG A 89 -8.36 -0.48 -3.88
N LYS A 90 -8.92 0.03 -2.78
CA LYS A 90 -8.16 0.38 -1.57
C LYS A 90 -7.42 -0.82 -0.98
N ALA A 91 -8.09 -1.97 -0.87
CA ALA A 91 -7.48 -3.18 -0.34
C ALA A 91 -6.36 -3.71 -1.26
N ALA A 92 -6.57 -3.65 -2.59
CA ALA A 92 -5.57 -4.03 -3.57
C ALA A 92 -4.32 -3.11 -3.53
N GLU A 93 -4.53 -1.81 -3.40
CA GLU A 93 -3.47 -0.81 -3.23
C GLU A 93 -2.64 -1.03 -1.96
N GLN A 94 -3.30 -1.25 -0.82
CA GLN A 94 -2.62 -1.55 0.45
C GLN A 94 -1.76 -2.80 0.34
N ARG A 95 -2.26 -3.84 -0.32
CA ARG A 95 -1.51 -5.08 -0.56
C ARG A 95 -0.32 -4.84 -1.48
N ALA A 96 -0.48 -4.07 -2.55
CA ALA A 96 0.62 -3.73 -3.46
C ALA A 96 1.73 -2.94 -2.73
N ALA A 97 1.34 -2.01 -1.85
CA ALA A 97 2.27 -1.25 -1.02
C ALA A 97 3.00 -2.11 -0.01
N ALA A 98 2.31 -3.06 0.62
CA ALA A 98 2.90 -4.01 1.55
C ALA A 98 3.95 -4.91 0.85
N GLU A 99 3.63 -5.41 -0.35
CA GLU A 99 4.59 -6.15 -1.17
C GLU A 99 5.79 -5.30 -1.58
N ALA A 100 5.57 -4.03 -1.92
CA ALA A 100 6.67 -3.11 -2.23
C ALA A 100 7.59 -2.89 -1.01
N LEU A 101 7.02 -2.79 0.19
CA LEU A 101 7.78 -2.70 1.44
C LEU A 101 8.55 -3.98 1.78
N ASP A 102 8.02 -5.15 1.44
CA ASP A 102 8.64 -6.46 1.69
C ASP A 102 9.75 -6.78 0.68
N GLN A 103 9.57 -6.41 -0.59
CA GLN A 103 10.62 -6.54 -1.60
C GLN A 103 11.71 -5.48 -1.43
N TRP A 104 11.36 -4.33 -0.89
CA TRP A 104 12.31 -3.29 -0.53
C TRP A 104 12.90 -3.53 0.88
N VAL A 105 13.58 -4.67 1.02
CA VAL A 105 14.41 -5.01 2.18
C VAL A 105 15.87 -4.73 1.83
N GLU A 106 16.49 -3.89 2.66
CA GLU A 106 17.92 -3.57 2.62
C GLU A 106 18.82 -4.77 2.90
#